data_AF-A0A026WY72-F1
#
_entry.id   AF-A0A026WY72-F1
#
_cell.length_a   1.000
_cell.length_b   1.000
_cell.length_c   1.000
_cell.angle_alpha   90.00
_cell.angle_beta   90.00
_cell.angle_gamma   90.00
#
_symmetry.space_group_name_H-M   'P 1'
#
loop_
_entity.id
_entity.type
_entity.pdbx_description
1 polymer ?
#
loop_
_entity_poly.entity_id
_entity_poly.type
_entity_poly.pdbx_seq_one_letter_code
_entity_poly.pdbx_strand_id
1 'polypeptide(L)'
;MSQSAVSGAIHEIIDAINIIMPDWINFPRQLNEIEALQQQYWINTNFPGIIGAIDGTHIAIWPPGRNREHFYINRKLYHSLNVMIVSIYILFRD
;
A
#
# COMPACT_ATOMS: atom_id res chain seq x y z
N MET A 1 -19.21 23.20 -2.37
CA MET A 1 -18.01 23.22 -1.48
C MET A 1 -16.88 23.88 -2.24
N SER A 2 -16.03 24.66 -1.59
CA SER A 2 -14.83 25.23 -2.22
C SER A 2 -13.68 24.21 -2.23
N GLN A 3 -12.71 24.38 -3.14
CA GLN A 3 -11.50 23.57 -3.16
C GLN A 3 -10.69 23.71 -1.84
N SER A 4 -10.70 24.89 -1.22
CA SER A 4 -10.11 25.11 0.10
C SER A 4 -10.77 24.30 1.22
N ALA A 5 -12.11 24.23 1.26
CA ALA A 5 -12.83 23.46 2.28
C ALA A 5 -12.60 21.95 2.12
N VAL A 6 -12.57 21.45 0.87
CA VAL A 6 -12.24 20.05 0.57
C VAL A 6 -10.79 19.74 0.96
N SER A 7 -9.84 20.63 0.67
CA SER A 7 -8.44 20.45 1.07
C SER A 7 -8.28 20.37 2.59
N GLY A 8 -8.96 21.25 3.34
CA GLY A 8 -8.94 21.22 4.81
C GLY A 8 -9.47 19.90 5.36
N ALA A 9 -10.66 19.48 4.93
CA ALA A 9 -11.27 18.22 5.36
C ALA A 9 -10.41 16.99 5.01
N ILE A 10 -9.72 16.98 3.87
CA ILE A 10 -8.79 15.90 3.51
C ILE A 10 -7.61 15.83 4.50
N HIS A 11 -7.03 16.98 4.89
CA HIS A 11 -5.95 17.01 5.88
C HIS A 11 -6.42 16.53 7.26
N GLU A 12 -7.57 17.03 7.74
CA GLU A 12 -8.15 16.59 9.02
C GLU A 12 -8.40 15.07 9.08
N ILE A 13 -8.90 14.48 7.98
CA ILE A 13 -9.11 13.03 7.86
C ILE A 13 -7.78 12.27 7.83
N ILE A 14 -6.79 12.75 7.07
CA ILE A 14 -5.46 12.12 7.01
C ILE A 14 -4.79 12.12 8.39
N ASP A 15 -4.83 13.23 9.11
CA ASP A 15 -4.24 13.34 10.44
C ASP A 15 -4.94 12.43 11.45
N ALA A 16 -6.28 12.36 11.42
CA ALA A 16 -7.04 11.43 12.24
C ALA A 16 -6.71 9.95 11.93
N ILE A 17 -6.56 9.60 10.65
CA ILE A 17 -6.14 8.25 10.23
C ILE A 17 -4.71 7.95 10.71
N ASN A 18 -3.78 8.90 10.58
CA ASN A 18 -2.39 8.73 11.03
C ASN A 18 -2.28 8.48 12.53
N ILE A 19 -3.15 9.09 13.35
CA ILE A 19 -3.19 8.89 14.80
C ILE A 19 -3.59 7.45 15.16
N ILE A 20 -4.62 6.89 14.51
CA ILE A 20 -5.08 5.51 14.78
C ILE A 20 -4.28 4.44 14.02
N MET A 21 -3.48 4.83 13.02
CA MET A 21 -2.76 3.90 12.16
C MET A 21 -1.92 2.86 12.92
N PRO A 22 -1.19 3.18 14.01
CA PRO A 22 -0.39 2.20 14.74
C PRO A 22 -1.22 1.10 15.43
N ASP A 23 -2.46 1.38 15.81
CA ASP A 23 -3.33 0.40 16.49
C ASP A 23 -3.86 -0.66 15.52
N TRP A 24 -4.08 -0.27 14.26
CA TRP A 24 -4.61 -1.14 13.20
C TRP A 24 -3.52 -1.72 12.29
N ILE A 25 -2.41 -0.99 12.10
CA ILE A 25 -1.29 -1.37 11.22
C ILE A 25 -0.10 -1.91 12.02
N ASN A 26 -0.26 -3.14 12.53
CA ASN A 26 0.78 -3.89 13.23
C ASN A 26 1.50 -4.91 12.32
N PHE A 27 2.80 -4.68 12.11
CA PHE A 27 3.69 -5.66 11.47
C PHE A 27 4.26 -6.63 12.50
N PRO A 28 4.40 -7.94 12.18
CA PRO A 28 5.03 -8.91 13.07
C PRO A 28 6.50 -8.52 13.27
N ARG A 29 6.96 -8.54 14.53
CA ARG A 29 8.34 -8.15 14.92
C ARG A 29 9.10 -9.29 15.58
N GLN A 30 8.39 -10.25 16.17
CA GLN A 30 8.98 -11.38 16.86
C GLN A 30 9.04 -12.61 15.94
N LEU A 31 10.06 -13.45 16.09
CA LEU A 31 10.27 -14.61 15.21
C LEU A 31 9.09 -15.60 15.27
N ASN A 32 8.51 -15.82 16.45
CA ASN A 32 7.33 -16.67 16.64
C ASN A 32 6.07 -16.11 15.96
N GLU A 33 5.90 -14.78 15.90
CA GLU A 33 4.79 -14.14 15.17
C GLU A 33 4.96 -14.38 13.67
N ILE A 34 6.19 -14.22 13.16
CA ILE A 34 6.57 -14.46 11.77
C ILE A 34 6.35 -15.93 11.39
N GLU A 35 6.81 -16.88 12.21
CA GLU A 35 6.68 -18.32 11.96
C GLU A 35 5.21 -18.77 11.96
N ALA A 36 4.40 -18.34 12.94
CA ALA A 36 2.97 -18.65 13.00
C ALA A 36 2.23 -18.13 11.76
N LEU A 37 2.59 -16.92 11.31
CA LEU A 37 2.03 -16.29 10.13
C LEU A 37 2.40 -17.01 8.84
N GLN A 38 3.66 -17.43 8.68
CA GLN A 38 4.11 -18.26 7.56
C GLN A 38 3.38 -19.60 7.49
N GLN A 39 3.14 -20.24 8.64
CA GLN A 39 2.35 -21.47 8.71
C GLN A 39 0.89 -21.24 8.31
N GLN A 40 0.25 -20.18 8.83
CA GLN A 40 -1.11 -19.82 8.47
C GLN A 40 -1.26 -19.56 6.96
N TYR A 41 -0.31 -18.86 6.34
CA TYR A 41 -0.35 -18.62 4.91
C TYR A 41 -0.04 -19.86 4.07
N TRP A 42 0.91 -20.70 4.49
CA TRP A 42 1.20 -21.96 3.84
C TRP A 42 -0.06 -22.83 3.71
N ILE A 43 -0.82 -22.98 4.80
CA ILE A 43 -2.08 -23.75 4.84
C ILE A 43 -3.12 -23.20 3.84
N ASN A 44 -3.19 -21.88 3.67
CA ASN A 44 -4.20 -21.23 2.84
C ASN A 44 -3.80 -21.05 1.36
N THR A 45 -2.51 -21.08 1.03
CA THR A 45 -2.00 -20.69 -0.31
C THR A 45 -1.03 -21.69 -0.93
N ASN A 46 -0.48 -22.63 -0.17
CA ASN A 46 0.63 -23.53 -0.56
C ASN A 46 1.88 -22.80 -1.08
N PHE A 47 2.09 -21.52 -0.74
CA PHE A 47 3.29 -20.77 -1.10
C PHE A 47 4.11 -20.48 0.18
N PRO A 48 5.42 -20.79 0.20
CA PRO A 48 6.22 -20.79 1.43
C PRO A 48 6.74 -19.40 1.82
N GLY A 49 6.96 -19.18 3.11
CA GLY A 49 7.64 -17.98 3.63
C GLY A 49 6.82 -16.68 3.56
N ILE A 50 5.56 -16.78 3.14
CA ILE A 50 4.61 -15.66 3.06
C ILE A 50 4.37 -15.06 4.45
N ILE A 51 4.51 -13.74 4.56
CA ILE A 51 4.30 -13.01 5.80
C ILE A 51 3.26 -11.86 5.76
N GLY A 52 2.30 -11.65 4.81
CA GLY A 52 1.99 -12.28 3.51
C GLY A 52 1.48 -11.57 2.21
N ALA A 53 0.90 -10.36 2.11
CA ALA A 53 0.41 -9.81 0.81
C ALA A 53 0.20 -8.27 0.71
N ILE A 54 0.64 -7.65 -0.40
CA ILE A 54 0.38 -6.22 -0.77
C ILE A 54 -0.42 -6.15 -2.07
N ASP A 55 -1.36 -5.20 -2.19
CA ASP A 55 -2.08 -4.89 -3.44
C ASP A 55 -1.77 -3.47 -3.97
N GLY A 56 -1.85 -3.28 -5.28
CA GLY A 56 -1.46 -2.04 -5.97
C GLY A 56 -2.49 -1.57 -6.98
N THR A 57 -3.01 -0.36 -6.78
CA THR A 57 -3.97 0.28 -7.70
C THR A 57 -3.31 1.41 -8.48
N HIS A 58 -3.39 1.34 -9.81
CA HIS A 58 -2.95 2.43 -10.69
C HIS A 58 -3.99 3.56 -10.72
N ILE A 59 -3.67 4.69 -10.08
CA ILE A 59 -4.45 5.92 -10.14
C ILE A 59 -3.97 6.74 -11.34
N ALA A 60 -4.85 7.00 -12.31
CA ALA A 60 -4.53 7.80 -13.48
C ALA A 60 -4.15 9.24 -13.09
N ILE A 61 -3.10 9.78 -13.70
CA ILE A 61 -2.64 11.16 -13.47
C ILE A 61 -2.53 11.92 -14.79
N TRP A 62 -2.55 13.25 -14.71
CA TRP A 62 -2.06 14.06 -15.82
C TRP A 62 -0.55 13.79 -16.04
N PRO A 63 -0.06 13.71 -17.28
CA PRO A 63 1.36 13.49 -17.55
C PRO A 63 2.22 14.57 -16.85
N PRO A 64 3.23 14.18 -16.05
CA PRO A 64 4.20 15.15 -15.55
C PRO A 64 5.07 15.65 -16.71
N GLY A 65 5.87 16.70 -16.48
CA GLY A 65 6.68 17.30 -17.53
C GLY A 65 7.59 16.29 -18.25
N ARG A 66 7.73 16.43 -19.58
CA ARG A 66 8.35 15.47 -20.52
C ARG A 66 9.59 14.73 -20.01
N ASN A 67 10.49 15.42 -19.31
CA ASN A 67 11.71 14.84 -18.76
C ASN A 67 11.48 13.72 -17.71
N ARG A 68 10.25 13.55 -17.21
CA ARG A 68 9.87 12.56 -16.20
C ARG A 68 8.65 11.71 -16.58
N GLU A 69 7.96 12.00 -17.69
CA GLU A 69 6.68 11.33 -18.05
C GLU A 69 6.82 9.81 -18.14
N HIS A 70 7.96 9.33 -18.68
CA HIS A 70 8.30 7.92 -18.84
C HIS A 70 8.32 7.11 -17.52
N PHE A 71 8.54 7.73 -16.36
CA PHE A 71 8.48 7.04 -15.06
C PHE A 71 7.06 6.67 -14.63
N TYR A 72 6.03 7.24 -15.27
CA TYR A 72 4.63 7.10 -14.85
C TYR A 72 3.79 6.31 -15.87
N ILE A 73 4.38 5.88 -16.99
CA ILE A 73 3.71 5.05 -18.00
C ILE A 73 3.60 3.61 -17.45
N ASN A 74 2.38 3.13 -17.27
CA ASN A 74 2.13 1.76 -16.82
C ASN A 74 2.07 0.75 -17.98
N ARG A 75 1.91 -0.55 -17.64
CA ARG A 75 1.74 -1.65 -18.60
C ARG A 75 0.58 -1.46 -19.59
N LYS A 76 -0.45 -0.68 -19.23
CA LYS A 76 -1.60 -0.33 -20.08
C LYS A 76 -1.37 0.94 -20.90
N LEU A 77 -0.13 1.45 -20.96
CA LEU A 77 0.31 2.59 -21.76
C LEU A 77 -0.38 3.92 -21.43
N TYR A 78 -0.76 4.13 -20.17
CA TYR A 78 -1.24 5.43 -19.67
C TYR A 78 -0.48 5.89 -18.42
N HIS A 79 -0.54 7.20 -18.15
CA HIS A 79 0.15 7.84 -17.03
C HIS A 79 -0.59 7.59 -15.72
N SER A 80 0.10 7.04 -14.72
CA SER A 80 -0.49 6.70 -13.43
C SER A 80 0.54 6.65 -12.30
N LEU A 81 0.06 6.83 -11.07
CA LEU A 81 0.78 6.44 -9.86
C LEU A 81 0.32 5.03 -9.47
N ASN A 82 1.25 4.13 -9.16
CA ASN A 82 0.91 2.89 -8.45
C ASN A 82 0.75 3.24 -6.96
N VAL A 83 -0.49 3.27 -6.47
CA VAL A 83 -0.79 3.46 -5.05
C VAL A 83 -0.94 2.08 -4.42
N MET A 84 -0.01 1.74 -3.54
CA MET A 84 0.06 0.43 -2.90
C MET A 84 -0.63 0.48 -1.54
N ILE A 85 -1.60 -0.41 -1.32
CA ILE A 85 -2.21 -0.63 -0.01
C ILE A 85 -1.54 -1.85 0.59
N VAL A 86 -0.79 -1.62 1.66
CA VAL A 86 -0.36 -2.69 2.54
C VAL A 86 -1.57 -3.10 3.36
N SER A 87 -2.32 -4.08 2.86
CA SER A 87 -2.95 -5.00 3.79
C SER A 87 -1.80 -5.58 4.59
N ILE A 88 -1.84 -5.51 5.92
CA ILE A 88 -1.07 -6.49 6.69
C ILE A 88 -1.63 -7.82 6.22
N TYR A 89 -0.79 -8.65 5.62
CA TYR A 89 0.53 -9.01 6.12
C TYR A 89 1.64 -8.73 5.03
N ILE A 90 2.96 -8.84 5.27
CA ILE A 90 4.10 -8.56 4.33
C ILE A 90 4.41 -9.66 3.27
N LEU A 91 4.75 -9.35 2.00
CA LEU A 91 5.51 -10.30 1.16
C LEU A 91 6.76 -9.62 0.59
N PHE A 92 7.92 -9.88 1.20
CA PHE A 92 9.23 -9.69 0.57
C PHE A 92 10.22 -10.72 1.11
N ARG A 93 10.73 -11.54 0.19
CA ARG A 93 12.02 -12.21 0.31
C ARG A 93 12.67 -12.04 -1.06
N ASP A 94 13.89 -11.52 -1.08
CA ASP A 94 14.67 -11.29 -2.30
C ASP A 94 14.93 -12.59 -3.09
#